data_AF-A0A1M7BCQ5-F1
#
_entry.id   AF-A0A1M7BCQ5-F1
#
_cell.length_a   1.000
_cell.length_b   1.000
_cell.length_c   1.000
_cell.angle_alpha   90.00
_cell.angle_beta   90.00
_cell.angle_gamma   90.00
#
_symmetry.space_group_name_H-M   'P 1'
#
loop_
_entity.id
_entity.type
_entity.pdbx_description
1 polymer ?
#
loop_
_entity_poly.entity_id
_entity_poly.type
_entity_poly.pdbx_seq_one_letter_code
_entity_poly.pdbx_strand_id
1 'polypeptide(L)'
;MVDSGELPKRARYYQDICDTETLGSSHKYKELKEQYVIFLCPEDIFGKNRPIYEFENREKEDHSLILGDLTYKIFGNFVPNLCGSEMDK
;
A
#
# COMPACT_ATOMS: atom_id res chain seq x y z
N MET A 1 2.00 15.66 8.51
CA MET A 1 0.73 15.14 7.95
C MET A 1 0.15 14.26 9.02
N VAL A 2 -0.95 14.66 9.66
CA VAL A 2 -1.58 13.91 10.75
C VAL A 2 -2.41 12.79 10.12
N ASP A 3 -2.33 11.57 10.65
CA ASP A 3 -3.20 10.48 10.19
C ASP A 3 -4.67 10.80 10.55
N SER A 4 -5.50 11.06 9.53
CA SER A 4 -6.94 11.27 9.69
C SER A 4 -7.71 9.95 9.84
N GLY A 5 -7.04 8.79 9.82
CA GLY A 5 -7.65 7.47 9.73
C GLY A 5 -8.22 7.16 8.35
N GLU A 6 -8.00 8.05 7.37
CA GLU A 6 -8.54 7.93 6.01
C GLU A 6 -7.53 7.37 5.02
N LEU A 7 -6.27 7.18 5.43
CA LEU A 7 -5.20 6.71 4.54
C LEU A 7 -5.55 5.40 3.80
N PRO A 8 -6.16 4.38 4.43
CA PRO A 8 -6.60 3.18 3.71
C PRO A 8 -7.68 3.48 2.64
N LYS A 9 -8.61 4.39 2.94
CA LYS A 9 -9.67 4.79 1.98
C LYS A 9 -9.10 5.61 0.83
N ARG A 10 -8.13 6.48 1.12
CA ARG A 10 -7.39 7.26 0.11
C ARG A 10 -6.55 6.35 -0.78
N ALA A 11 -5.94 5.31 -0.23
CA ALA A 11 -5.20 4.32 -1.00
C ALA A 11 -6.09 3.68 -2.07
N ARG A 12 -7.29 3.23 -1.66
CA ARG A 12 -8.29 2.69 -2.59
C ARG A 12 -8.74 3.71 -3.65
N TYR A 13 -8.95 4.96 -3.24
CA TYR A 13 -9.35 6.03 -4.16
C TYR A 13 -8.27 6.33 -5.22
N TYR A 14 -6.99 6.40 -4.82
CA TYR A 14 -5.90 6.61 -5.78
C TYR A 14 -5.71 5.42 -6.72
N GLN A 15 -5.91 4.20 -6.22
CA GLN A 15 -5.92 3.02 -7.08
C GLN A 15 -7.00 3.10 -8.17
N ASP A 16 -8.23 3.46 -7.79
CA ASP A 16 -9.36 3.59 -8.73
C ASP A 16 -9.12 4.67 -9.81
N ILE A 17 -8.53 5.80 -9.42
CA ILE A 17 -8.11 6.84 -10.37
C ILE A 17 -7.08 6.28 -11.36
N CYS A 18 -6.02 5.63 -10.85
CA CYS A 18 -4.96 5.08 -11.71
C CYS A 18 -5.47 3.98 -12.65
N ASP A 19 -6.39 3.13 -12.19
CA ASP A 19 -7.02 2.11 -13.03
C ASP A 19 -7.87 2.74 -14.14
N THR A 20 -8.62 3.80 -13.80
CA THR A 20 -9.44 4.56 -14.76
C THR A 20 -8.56 5.23 -15.83
N GLU A 21 -7.44 5.85 -15.43
CA GLU A 21 -6.48 6.45 -16.35
C GLU A 21 -5.81 5.40 -17.26
N THR A 22 -5.53 4.22 -16.72
CA THR A 22 -4.86 3.13 -17.46
C THR A 22 -5.79 2.43 -18.45
N LEU A 23 -7.06 2.22 -18.09
CA LEU A 23 -8.02 1.51 -18.96
C LEU A 23 -8.49 2.36 -20.15
N GLY A 24 -8.65 3.68 -20.01
CA GLY A 24 -9.22 4.51 -21.07
C GLY A 24 -10.54 3.95 -21.64
N SER A 25 -10.96 4.40 -22.83
CA SER A 25 -12.26 4.04 -23.39
C SER A 25 -12.32 2.70 -24.15
N SER A 26 -11.21 1.94 -24.25
CA SER A 26 -11.18 0.73 -25.10
C SER A 26 -10.33 -0.44 -24.60
N HIS A 27 -9.64 -0.34 -23.45
CA HIS A 27 -8.76 -1.42 -23.01
C HIS A 27 -9.50 -2.49 -22.22
N LYS A 28 -9.03 -3.73 -22.32
CA LYS A 28 -9.61 -4.88 -21.61
C LYS A 28 -9.02 -4.97 -20.21
N TYR A 29 -9.76 -5.48 -19.22
CA TYR A 29 -9.24 -5.65 -17.86
C TYR A 29 -7.94 -6.46 -17.75
N LYS A 30 -7.69 -7.38 -18.69
CA LYS A 30 -6.42 -8.13 -18.80
C LYS A 30 -5.18 -7.26 -19.09
N GLU A 31 -5.38 -6.01 -19.49
CA GLU A 31 -4.33 -5.03 -19.80
C GLU A 31 -4.08 -4.09 -18.60
N LEU A 32 -4.81 -4.25 -17.49
CA LEU A 32 -4.49 -3.57 -16.24
C LEU A 32 -3.06 -3.92 -15.84
N LYS A 33 -2.27 -2.88 -15.60
CA LYS A 33 -0.91 -3.01 -15.14
C LYS A 33 -0.91 -3.29 -13.65
N GLU A 34 0.15 -3.96 -13.23
CA GLU A 34 0.50 -4.01 -11.81
C GLU A 34 0.62 -2.58 -11.24
N GLN A 35 0.02 -2.36 -10.07
CA GLN A 35 -0.18 -1.03 -9.52
C GLN A 35 0.25 -0.96 -8.05
N TYR A 36 0.98 0.11 -7.71
CA TYR A 36 1.48 0.38 -6.36
C TYR A 36 1.03 1.78 -5.92
N VAL A 37 0.32 1.85 -4.79
CA VAL A 37 0.04 3.12 -4.10
C VAL A 37 0.93 3.24 -2.88
N ILE A 38 1.82 4.24 -2.87
CA ILE A 38 2.84 4.42 -1.82
C ILE A 38 2.54 5.66 -1.00
N PHE A 39 2.38 5.50 0.32
CA PHE A 39 2.30 6.58 1.28
C PHE A 39 3.61 6.72 2.04
N LEU A 40 4.09 7.97 2.13
CA LEU A 40 5.22 8.34 2.97
C LEU A 40 4.68 8.93 4.27
N CYS A 41 4.79 8.16 5.35
CA CYS A 41 4.21 8.46 6.64
C CYS A 41 5.30 8.99 7.60
N PRO A 42 5.08 10.13 8.28
CA PRO A 42 6.04 10.68 9.24
C PRO A 42 6.08 9.89 10.57
N GLU A 43 5.09 9.04 10.81
CA GLU A 43 4.91 8.25 12.03
C GLU A 43 4.39 6.85 11.70
N ASP A 44 4.55 5.90 12.63
CA ASP A 44 4.04 4.54 12.46
C ASP A 44 2.54 4.44 12.72
N ILE A 45 1.76 4.65 11.67
CA ILE A 45 0.29 4.67 11.72
C ILE A 45 -0.34 3.30 12.07
N PHE A 46 0.41 2.20 11.99
CA PHE A 46 -0.09 0.86 12.33
C PHE A 46 0.41 0.34 13.68
N GLY A 47 1.35 1.05 14.32
CA GLY A 47 1.84 0.76 15.67
C GLY A 47 2.51 -0.61 15.83
N LYS A 48 3.12 -1.16 14.77
CA LYS A 48 3.89 -2.43 14.83
C LYS A 48 5.40 -2.23 14.77
N ASN A 49 5.87 -0.98 14.83
CA ASN A 49 7.27 -0.59 14.82
C ASN A 49 8.02 -1.15 13.60
N ARG A 50 7.42 -1.02 12.41
CA ARG A 50 8.03 -1.44 11.14
C ARG A 50 8.29 -0.24 10.22
N PRO A 51 9.40 -0.24 9.47
CA PRO A 51 9.70 0.81 8.51
C PRO A 51 8.77 0.75 7.29
N ILE A 52 8.29 -0.44 6.92
CA ILE A 52 7.44 -0.64 5.74
C ILE A 52 6.29 -1.58 6.11
N TYR A 53 5.09 -1.22 5.70
CA TYR A 53 3.93 -2.10 5.65
C TYR A 53 3.48 -2.25 4.21
N GLU A 54 3.25 -3.48 3.79
CA GLU A 54 2.78 -3.82 2.46
C GLU A 54 1.47 -4.61 2.58
N PHE A 55 0.50 -4.25 1.74
CA PHE A 55 -0.83 -4.84 1.74
C PHE A 55 -1.24 -5.24 0.32
N GLU A 56 -1.84 -6.42 0.24
CA GLU A 56 -2.53 -6.96 -0.95
C GLU A 56 -3.83 -7.64 -0.52
N ASN A 57 -4.73 -7.90 -1.48
CA ASN A 57 -5.99 -8.57 -1.19
C ASN A 57 -5.77 -10.08 -1.02
N ARG A 58 -6.26 -10.63 0.10
CA ARG A 58 -6.15 -12.04 0.48
C ARG A 58 -7.52 -12.62 0.83
N GLU A 59 -7.65 -13.93 0.71
CA GLU A 59 -8.83 -14.64 1.23
C GLU A 59 -8.89 -14.46 2.77
N LYS A 60 -10.12 -14.35 3.28
CA LYS A 60 -10.36 -13.94 4.66
C LYS A 60 -10.02 -15.02 5.68
N GLU A 61 -10.27 -16.28 5.35
CA GLU A 61 -10.06 -17.42 6.24
C GLU A 61 -8.73 -18.14 5.93
N ASP A 62 -8.28 -18.14 4.67
CA ASP A 62 -6.96 -18.60 4.23
C ASP A 62 -6.10 -17.42 3.71
N HIS A 63 -5.38 -16.78 4.62
CA HIS A 63 -4.48 -15.68 4.28
C HIS A 63 -3.30 -16.08 3.38
N SER A 64 -3.04 -17.37 3.15
CA SER A 64 -2.01 -17.79 2.18
C SER A 64 -2.47 -17.61 0.73
N LEU A 65 -3.79 -17.60 0.49
CA LEU A 65 -4.40 -17.39 -0.82
C LEU A 65 -4.51 -15.89 -1.15
N ILE A 66 -3.74 -15.46 -2.15
CA ILE A 66 -3.71 -14.09 -2.67
C ILE A 66 -4.69 -13.97 -3.83
N LEU A 67 -5.46 -12.88 -3.90
CA LEU A 67 -6.45 -12.64 -4.96
C LEU A 67 -5.79 -12.52 -6.35
N GLY A 68 -4.57 -12.01 -6.40
CA GLY A 68 -3.80 -11.86 -7.64
C GLY A 68 -4.32 -10.75 -8.54
N ASP A 69 -4.95 -9.72 -7.96
CA ASP A 69 -5.47 -8.55 -8.68
C ASP A 69 -4.37 -7.54 -9.07
N LEU A 70 -3.11 -7.83 -8.71
CA LEU A 70 -1.91 -7.03 -9.01
C LEU A 70 -1.94 -5.62 -8.38
N THR A 71 -2.66 -5.45 -7.26
CA THR A 71 -2.79 -4.14 -6.60
C THR A 71 -2.21 -4.11 -5.18
N TYR A 72 -1.16 -3.30 -5.00
CA TYR A 72 -0.40 -3.24 -3.75
C TYR A 72 -0.47 -1.86 -3.11
N LYS A 73 -0.51 -1.83 -1.78
CA LYS A 73 -0.50 -0.59 -0.99
C LYS A 73 0.66 -0.65 -0.03
N ILE A 74 1.54 0.34 -0.11
CA ILE A 74 2.77 0.42 0.68
C ILE A 74 2.69 1.67 1.57
N PHE A 75 2.99 1.49 2.85
CA PHE A 75 3.12 2.57 3.82
C PHE A 75 4.54 2.54 4.37
N GLY A 76 5.35 3.51 3.94
CA GLY A 76 6.73 3.68 4.39
C GLY A 76 6.79 4.72 5.51
N ASN A 77 7.30 4.31 6.67
CA ASN A 77 7.40 5.15 7.86
C ASN A 77 8.81 5.68 8.05
N PHE A 78 8.95 6.98 8.24
CA PHE A 78 10.23 7.66 8.46
C PHE A 78 10.43 8.05 9.92
N VAL A 79 10.26 7.08 10.84
CA VAL A 79 10.50 7.33 12.26
C VAL A 79 12.02 7.32 12.52
N PRO A 80 12.60 8.38 13.13
CA PRO A 80 14.05 8.47 13.36
C PRO A 80 14.66 7.26 14.09
N ASN A 81 13.88 6.61 14.96
CA ASN A 81 14.34 5.48 15.78
C ASN A 81 14.08 4.10 15.15
N LEU A 82 13.38 4.02 14.01
CA LEU A 82 13.19 2.77 13.27
C LEU A 82 14.39 2.43 12.37
N CYS A 83 15.17 3.44 11.98
CA CYS A 83 16.33 3.30 11.10
C CYS A 83 17.63 2.97 11.86
N GLY A 84 17.58 2.83 13.19
CA GLY A 84 18.74 2.85 14.08
C GLY A 84 19.14 1.54 14.75
N SER A 85 18.54 0.38 14.44
CA SER A 85 18.85 -0.87 15.14
C SER A 85 19.89 -1.79 14.47
N GLU A 86 20.49 -1.39 13.35
CA GLU A 86 21.46 -2.23 12.61
C GLU A 86 22.82 -1.56 12.32
N MET A 87 23.19 -0.50 13.06
CA MET A 87 24.50 0.17 12.89
C MET A 87 25.34 0.31 14.16
N ASP A 88 25.06 -0.49 15.20
CA ASP A 88 25.95 -0.67 16.36
C ASP A 88 26.48 -2.12 16.39
N LYS A 89 27.39 -2.47 15.46
CA LYS A 89 28.39 -3.55 15.61
C LYS A 89 29.66 -3.22 14.83
#